data_AF-A0A947NP04-F1
#
_entry.id   AF-A0A947NP04-F1
#
_cell.length_a   1.000
_cell.length_b   1.000
_cell.length_c   1.000
_cell.angle_alpha   90.00
_cell.angle_beta   90.00
_cell.angle_gamma   90.00
#
_symmetry.space_group_name_H-M   'P 1'
#
loop_
_entity.id
_entity.type
_entity.pdbx_description
1 polymer ?
#
loop_
_entity_poly.entity_id
_entity_poly.type
_entity_poly.pdbx_seq_one_letter_code
_entity_poly.pdbx_strand_id
1 'polypeptide(L)'
;MKIFIITEGGRSIGFGHIARSVSLYQAFEEKGQRPLLLVNGDETAAYILSGRNFDIVDWMNSKKELFARIAGADIVIVDSYYPDIDFYDRVSKLAKVPVYMDDNKRVDYSSGVVVNGNIYAN
;
A
#
# COMPACT_ATOMS: atom_id res chain seq x y z
N MET A 1 -11.50 -6.28 -10.06
CA MET A 1 -11.57 -5.28 -8.97
C MET A 1 -10.51 -4.23 -9.20
N LYS A 2 -10.79 -2.97 -8.88
CA LYS A 2 -9.81 -1.88 -8.89
C LYS A 2 -9.05 -1.89 -7.56
N ILE A 3 -7.88 -2.52 -7.54
CA ILE A 3 -7.08 -2.77 -6.32
C ILE A 3 -5.77 -1.99 -6.41
N PHE A 4 -5.45 -1.26 -5.34
CA PHE A 4 -4.16 -0.59 -5.20
C PHE A 4 -3.42 -1.05 -3.95
N ILE A 5 -2.09 -1.15 -4.06
CA ILE A 5 -1.19 -1.38 -2.94
C ILE A 5 -0.24 -0.19 -2.89
N ILE A 6 -0.36 0.64 -1.87
CA ILE A 6 0.47 1.81 -1.64
C ILE A 6 1.56 1.40 -0.67
N THR A 7 2.82 1.54 -1.07
CA THR A 7 3.95 1.14 -0.25
C THR A 7 5.18 1.99 -0.54
N GLU A 8 6.29 1.64 0.09
CA GLU A 8 7.58 2.30 -0.02
C GLU A 8 8.70 1.28 -0.03
N GLY A 9 9.83 1.65 -0.63
CA GLY A 9 11.02 0.83 -0.61
C GLY A 9 12.01 1.20 -1.70
N GLY A 10 13.21 0.70 -1.57
CA GLY A 10 14.33 1.08 -2.44
C GLY A 10 15.63 1.11 -1.66
N ARG A 11 16.69 1.64 -2.27
CA ARG A 11 18.04 1.53 -1.72
C ARG A 11 18.19 2.18 -0.34
N SER A 12 17.53 3.31 -0.10
CA SER A 12 17.61 4.07 1.16
C SER A 12 16.61 3.64 2.24
N ILE A 13 15.52 2.97 1.85
CA ILE A 13 14.41 2.59 2.74
C ILE A 13 14.51 1.11 3.15
N GLY A 14 15.07 0.28 2.27
CA GLY A 14 15.02 -1.17 2.37
C GLY A 14 13.85 -1.76 1.58
N PHE A 15 13.74 -3.09 1.60
CA PHE A 15 12.81 -3.85 0.75
C PHE A 15 11.73 -4.61 1.54
N GLY A 16 11.64 -4.41 2.86
CA GLY A 16 10.71 -5.14 3.73
C GLY A 16 9.24 -4.98 3.32
N HIS A 17 8.78 -3.73 3.18
CA HIS A 17 7.40 -3.45 2.76
C HIS A 17 7.13 -3.93 1.32
N ILE A 18 8.09 -3.73 0.39
CA ILE A 18 7.97 -4.25 -0.98
C ILE A 18 7.78 -5.77 -0.98
N ALA A 19 8.60 -6.51 -0.24
CA ALA A 19 8.51 -7.97 -0.19
C ALA A 19 7.15 -8.45 0.36
N ARG A 20 6.67 -7.82 1.43
CA ARG A 20 5.35 -8.10 2.04
C ARG A 20 4.20 -7.76 1.10
N SER A 21 4.26 -6.59 0.48
CA SER A 21 3.30 -6.12 -0.51
C SER A 21 3.27 -7.02 -1.76
N VAL A 22 4.41 -7.60 -2.16
CA VAL A 22 4.48 -8.60 -3.23
C VAL A 22 3.73 -9.88 -2.87
N SER A 23 3.82 -10.37 -1.63
CA SER A 23 3.05 -11.55 -1.20
C SER A 23 1.54 -11.29 -1.27
N LEU A 24 1.08 -10.09 -0.86
CA LEU A 24 -0.33 -9.71 -1.01
C LEU A 24 -0.74 -9.60 -2.48
N TYR A 25 0.12 -9.01 -3.32
CA TYR A 25 -0.10 -8.92 -4.76
C TYR A 25 -0.26 -10.32 -5.39
N GLN A 26 0.60 -11.26 -5.05
CA GLN A 26 0.53 -12.65 -5.55
C GLN A 26 -0.78 -13.35 -5.13
N ALA A 27 -1.23 -13.16 -3.89
CA ALA A 27 -2.51 -13.70 -3.44
C ALA A 27 -3.71 -13.15 -4.23
N PHE A 28 -3.63 -11.93 -4.77
CA PHE A 28 -4.62 -11.41 -5.71
C PHE A 28 -4.47 -12.00 -7.12
N GLU A 29 -3.25 -12.20 -7.61
CA GLU A 29 -2.99 -12.85 -8.90
C GLU A 29 -3.52 -14.28 -8.95
N GLU A 30 -3.37 -15.05 -7.87
CA GLU A 30 -3.94 -16.39 -7.74
C GLU A 30 -5.48 -16.39 -7.87
N LYS A 31 -6.12 -15.26 -7.60
CA LYS A 31 -7.57 -15.04 -7.77
C LYS A 31 -7.92 -14.35 -9.09
N GLY A 32 -6.99 -14.30 -10.04
CA GLY A 32 -7.16 -13.68 -11.35
C GLY A 32 -7.28 -12.15 -11.31
N GLN A 33 -6.81 -11.51 -10.24
CA GLN A 33 -6.80 -10.05 -10.11
C GLN A 33 -5.39 -9.52 -10.32
N ARG A 34 -5.27 -8.30 -10.83
CA ARG A 34 -3.98 -7.64 -11.05
C ARG A 34 -3.97 -6.26 -10.38
N PRO A 35 -3.55 -6.16 -9.11
CA PRO A 35 -3.45 -4.88 -8.42
C PRO A 35 -2.49 -3.91 -9.12
N LEU A 36 -2.53 -2.63 -8.78
CA LEU A 36 -1.45 -1.69 -9.10
C LEU A 36 -0.68 -1.37 -7.81
N LEU A 37 0.63 -1.67 -7.81
CA LEU A 37 1.53 -1.21 -6.75
C LEU A 37 1.97 0.23 -7.02
N LEU A 38 1.77 1.12 -6.06
CA LEU A 38 2.23 2.51 -6.08
C LEU A 38 3.35 2.64 -5.04
N VAL A 39 4.58 2.78 -5.51
CA VAL A 39 5.77 2.65 -4.65
C VAL A 39 6.46 4.00 -4.52
N ASN A 40 6.54 4.51 -3.28
CA ASN A 40 7.42 5.64 -2.97
C ASN A 40 8.84 5.10 -2.78
N GLY A 41 9.68 5.31 -3.78
CA GLY A 41 10.95 4.61 -3.88
C GLY A 41 11.78 5.06 -5.06
N ASP A 42 12.83 4.29 -5.34
CA ASP A 42 13.72 4.48 -6.47
C ASP A 42 13.63 3.29 -7.44
N GLU A 43 14.36 3.37 -8.56
CA GLU A 43 14.38 2.33 -9.59
C GLU A 43 14.81 0.95 -9.09
N THR A 44 15.48 0.85 -7.94
CA THR A 44 15.88 -0.45 -7.39
C THR A 44 14.68 -1.28 -6.94
N ALA A 45 13.53 -0.65 -6.66
CA ALA A 45 12.27 -1.36 -6.41
C ALA A 45 11.86 -2.25 -7.61
N ALA A 46 12.18 -1.82 -8.84
CA ALA A 46 11.83 -2.55 -10.06
C ALA A 46 12.47 -3.94 -10.13
N TYR A 47 13.64 -4.15 -9.52
CA TYR A 47 14.29 -5.47 -9.50
C TYR A 47 13.43 -6.52 -8.79
N ILE A 48 12.72 -6.14 -7.73
CA ILE A 48 11.84 -7.04 -6.99
C ILE A 48 10.45 -7.12 -7.64
N LEU A 49 10.01 -6.02 -8.25
CA LEU A 49 8.68 -5.89 -8.84
C LEU A 49 8.61 -6.32 -10.31
N SER A 50 9.70 -6.79 -10.90
CA SER A 50 9.76 -7.25 -12.28
C SER A 50 8.62 -8.24 -12.61
N GLY A 51 7.95 -8.00 -13.73
CA GLY A 51 6.78 -8.78 -14.18
C GLY A 51 5.44 -8.40 -13.54
N ARG A 52 5.42 -7.51 -12.53
CA ARG A 52 4.21 -7.08 -11.84
C ARG A 52 3.73 -5.73 -12.35
N ASN A 53 2.48 -5.39 -12.05
CA ASN A 53 1.91 -4.09 -12.36
C ASN A 53 2.25 -3.10 -11.24
N PHE A 54 3.20 -2.19 -11.49
CA PHE A 54 3.66 -1.20 -10.52
C PHE A 54 4.04 0.12 -11.19
N ASP A 55 3.90 1.21 -10.43
CA ASP A 55 4.45 2.52 -10.74
C ASP A 55 5.32 2.98 -9.56
N ILE A 56 6.48 3.56 -9.87
CA ILE A 56 7.27 4.32 -8.89
C ILE A 56 6.73 5.75 -8.89
N VAL A 57 6.21 6.20 -7.74
CA VAL A 57 5.60 7.53 -7.59
C VAL A 57 5.96 8.12 -6.24
N ASP A 58 6.34 9.40 -6.24
CA ASP A 58 6.49 10.18 -5.00
C ASP A 58 5.11 10.59 -4.47
N TRP A 59 4.39 9.61 -3.96
CA TRP A 59 3.04 9.82 -3.46
C TRP A 59 3.00 10.62 -2.14
N MET A 60 4.15 10.76 -1.46
CA MET A 60 4.31 11.58 -0.26
C MET A 60 4.21 13.07 -0.59
N ASN A 61 4.91 13.51 -1.64
CA ASN A 61 4.84 14.89 -2.11
C ASN A 61 3.68 15.13 -3.09
N SER A 62 3.12 14.08 -3.68
CA SER A 62 2.04 14.15 -4.69
C SER A 62 0.73 13.51 -4.23
N LYS A 63 0.34 13.71 -2.95
CA LYS A 63 -0.89 13.11 -2.36
C LYS A 63 -2.15 13.36 -3.19
N LYS A 64 -2.29 14.54 -3.81
CA LYS A 64 -3.46 14.87 -4.66
C LYS A 64 -3.57 13.94 -5.87
N GLU A 65 -2.45 13.65 -6.53
CA GLU A 65 -2.42 12.73 -7.69
C GLU A 65 -2.70 11.30 -7.24
N LEU A 66 -2.06 10.87 -6.14
CA LEU A 66 -2.34 9.56 -5.54
C LEU A 66 -3.83 9.38 -5.27
N PHE A 67 -4.47 10.34 -4.59
CA PHE A 67 -5.90 10.29 -4.27
C PHE A 67 -6.79 10.27 -5.51
N ALA A 68 -6.40 10.96 -6.59
CA ALA A 68 -7.12 10.90 -7.85
C ALA A 68 -7.03 9.51 -8.50
N ARG A 69 -5.85 8.86 -8.45
CA ARG A 69 -5.65 7.50 -9.00
C ARG A 69 -6.52 6.46 -8.26
N ILE A 70 -6.52 6.50 -6.93
CA ILE A 70 -7.22 5.52 -6.09
C ILE A 70 -8.72 5.81 -5.90
N ALA A 71 -9.23 6.94 -6.39
CA ALA A 71 -10.65 7.28 -6.26
C ALA A 71 -11.55 6.17 -6.86
N GLY A 72 -12.55 5.74 -6.08
CA GLY A 72 -13.48 4.67 -6.48
C GLY A 72 -12.84 3.28 -6.50
N ALA A 73 -11.72 3.08 -5.80
CA ALA A 73 -11.11 1.75 -5.67
C ALA A 73 -12.02 0.79 -4.91
N ASP A 74 -11.98 -0.48 -5.29
CA ASP A 74 -12.63 -1.54 -4.51
C ASP A 74 -11.82 -1.83 -3.24
N ILE A 75 -10.49 -1.91 -3.37
CA ILE A 75 -9.58 -2.19 -2.25
C ILE A 75 -8.36 -1.27 -2.37
N VAL A 76 -7.96 -0.66 -1.25
CA VAL A 76 -6.67 0.04 -1.13
C VAL A 76 -5.94 -0.50 0.09
N ILE A 77 -4.77 -1.08 -0.13
CA ILE A 77 -3.86 -1.53 0.92
C ILE A 77 -2.77 -0.48 1.09
N VAL A 78 -2.50 -0.07 2.33
CA VAL A 78 -1.41 0.86 2.67
C VAL A 78 -0.40 0.14 3.57
N ASP A 79 0.83 -0.03 3.10
CA ASP A 79 1.96 -0.63 3.81
C ASP A 79 3.09 0.39 3.89
N SER A 80 2.99 1.32 4.85
CA SER A 80 3.90 2.44 5.03
C SER A 80 3.80 3.03 6.43
N TYR A 81 4.95 3.47 6.97
CA TYR A 81 5.01 4.15 8.27
C TYR A 81 4.87 5.68 8.18
N TYR A 82 4.92 6.27 7.00
CA TYR A 82 4.94 7.73 6.86
C TYR A 82 3.58 8.44 6.98
N PRO A 83 2.44 7.90 6.51
CA PRO A 83 1.19 8.64 6.51
C PRO A 83 0.66 8.93 7.91
N ASP A 84 -0.02 10.06 8.05
CA ASP A 84 -0.76 10.47 9.25
C ASP A 84 -2.24 10.00 9.16
N ILE A 85 -2.99 10.23 10.24
CA ILE A 85 -4.41 9.86 10.30
C ILE A 85 -5.24 10.51 9.19
N ASP A 86 -4.95 11.76 8.82
CA ASP A 86 -5.66 12.48 7.76
C ASP A 86 -5.54 11.79 6.40
N PHE A 87 -4.35 11.21 6.11
CA PHE A 87 -4.17 10.39 4.92
C PHE A 87 -5.05 9.13 4.95
N TYR A 88 -5.07 8.39 6.06
CA TYR A 88 -5.87 7.17 6.17
C TYR A 88 -7.38 7.44 6.11
N ASP A 89 -7.84 8.52 6.75
CA ASP A 89 -9.22 9.02 6.66
C ASP A 89 -9.59 9.46 5.25
N ARG A 90 -8.62 9.94 4.47
CA ARG A 90 -8.85 10.24 3.06
C ARG A 90 -8.95 8.97 2.22
N VAL A 91 -8.09 7.98 2.47
CA VAL A 91 -8.14 6.67 1.79
C VAL A 91 -9.46 5.96 2.07
N SER A 92 -9.96 5.98 3.31
CA SER A 92 -11.21 5.31 3.68
C SER A 92 -12.44 5.87 2.97
N LYS A 93 -12.41 7.15 2.58
CA LYS A 93 -13.46 7.80 1.78
C LYS A 93 -13.36 7.49 0.29
N LEU A 94 -12.21 7.03 -0.18
CA LEU A 94 -11.93 6.80 -1.61
C LEU A 94 -12.01 5.32 -2.01
N ALA A 95 -11.85 4.41 -1.05
CA ALA A 95 -11.87 2.97 -1.25
C ALA A 95 -13.08 2.33 -0.57
N LYS A 96 -13.67 1.30 -1.19
CA LYS A 96 -14.73 0.51 -0.53
C LYS A 96 -14.19 -0.29 0.66
N VAL A 97 -13.00 -0.86 0.52
CA VAL A 97 -12.29 -1.60 1.57
C VAL A 97 -10.88 -1.05 1.72
N PRO A 98 -10.66 -0.09 2.63
CA PRO A 98 -9.31 0.32 3.01
C PRO A 98 -8.70 -0.70 3.97
N VAL A 99 -7.44 -1.05 3.73
CA VAL A 99 -6.64 -2.00 4.53
C VAL A 99 -5.32 -1.35 4.90
N TYR A 100 -4.91 -1.46 6.16
CA TYR A 100 -3.70 -0.83 6.68
C TYR A 100 -2.80 -1.87 7.33
N MET A 101 -1.55 -1.92 6.89
CA MET A 101 -0.52 -2.69 7.58
C MET A 101 0.01 -1.84 8.73
N ASP A 102 -0.17 -2.32 9.96
CA ASP A 102 0.32 -1.64 11.15
C ASP A 102 1.01 -2.64 12.08
N ASP A 103 2.33 -2.54 12.14
CA ASP A 103 3.18 -3.43 12.92
C ASP A 103 3.30 -2.98 14.39
N ASN A 104 3.09 -1.69 14.69
CA ASN A 104 3.45 -1.08 15.97
C ASN A 104 2.31 -0.31 16.66
N LYS A 105 1.05 -0.49 16.20
CA LYS A 105 -0.14 0.19 16.75
C LYS A 105 0.04 1.70 16.77
N ARG A 106 0.50 2.25 15.64
CA ARG A 106 0.89 3.67 15.54
C ARG A 106 -0.29 4.62 15.42
N VAL A 107 -1.39 4.17 14.83
CA VAL A 107 -2.51 5.04 14.45
C VAL A 107 -3.83 4.41 14.90
N ASP A 108 -4.69 5.23 15.52
CA ASP A 108 -6.07 4.86 15.82
C ASP A 108 -6.95 5.05 14.58
N TYR A 109 -6.94 4.06 13.69
CA TYR A 109 -7.69 4.11 12.44
C TYR A 109 -9.20 4.20 12.68
N SER A 110 -9.83 5.25 12.13
CA SER A 110 -11.26 5.53 12.32
C SER A 110 -12.19 4.51 11.63
N SER A 111 -11.71 3.84 10.57
CA SER A 111 -12.48 2.91 9.73
C SER A 111 -11.54 2.05 8.89
N GLY A 112 -11.95 0.85 8.51
CA GLY A 112 -11.16 -0.06 7.66
C GLY A 112 -10.72 -1.33 8.35
N VAL A 113 -9.81 -2.06 7.69
CA VAL A 113 -9.22 -3.30 8.21
C VAL A 113 -7.77 -3.05 8.55
N VAL A 114 -7.39 -3.33 9.80
CA VAL A 114 -5.98 -3.29 10.23
C VAL A 114 -5.43 -4.71 10.18
N VAL A 115 -4.27 -4.87 9.56
CA VAL A 115 -3.52 -6.12 9.51
C VAL A 115 -2.20 -5.91 10.22
N ASN A 116 -2.02 -6.62 11.34
CA ASN A 116 -0.74 -6.70 12.03
C ASN A 116 -0.20 -8.12 11.85
N GLY A 117 0.89 -8.24 11.08
CA GLY A 117 1.50 -9.54 10.75
C GLY A 117 2.48 -10.05 11.79
N ASN A 118 2.71 -9.33 12.89
CA ASN A 118 3.69 -9.72 13.90
C ASN A 118 3.18 -10.86 14.76
N ILE A 119 4.11 -11.72 15.18
CA ILE A 119 3.84 -12.81 16.14
C ILE A 119 3.34 -12.32 17.51
N TYR A 120 3.64 -11.06 17.84
CA TYR A 120 3.19 -10.38 19.06
C TYR A 120 2.03 -9.39 18.80
N ALA A 121 1.34 -9.53 17.66
CA ALA A 121 0.13 -8.76 17.41
C ALA A 121 -0.89 -9.04 18.52
N ASN A 122 -1.31 -7.97 19.20
CA ASN A 122 -2.27 -7.97 20.31
C ASN A 122 -3.35 -6.94 20.05
#